data_AF-L1IAR0-F1
#
_entry.id   AF-L1IAR0-F1
#
_cell.length_a   1.000
_cell.length_b   1.000
_cell.length_c   1.000
_cell.angle_alpha   90.00
_cell.angle_beta   90.00
_cell.angle_gamma   90.00
#
_symmetry.space_group_name_H-M   'P 1'
#
loop_
_entity.id
_entity.type
_entity.pdbx_description
1 polymer ?
#
loop_
_entity_poly.entity_id
_entity_poly.type
_entity_poly.pdbx_seq_one_letter_code
_entity_poly.pdbx_strand_id
1 'polypeptide(L)'
;MMSRCRNLSIASADELELFRLDDSDAFHSPSPSKCEQSTDSVPESSPDERLRYAMRHVPLGSVLRCSNPIAAALSFRIVQVFFILTGGLGLLSVIADLRGGVNSLQAPSSESFKFRVLQTRGGGGSRRFSVDSFGLQHEQGCVEVSASSNMMRMDEVDESVLYISTREPLFSVWDGQDWVKVGSSSSISHSGAVTFLDGLHPTSIERLEVQDFRIKGPRLVPIIDGLGRLLLFGMLLLSGVGGAMEKHFFGQTILKLCHPMIAVLFLAEFFVLCSSAGKWTTLRALLYFAFHCIHSLLIARNMVCNNMLFGGARHFLYACCFRSFSCFGRNCRDSYLDGLALLLLGSALKFMSWRTHRMAQQQIQCDKERYDEMWRYMVEDIRTKMQLQKLEFLVRIINTAKDGTVRKDKGSPRSWWLGKPASAVTSVRQRGKDGSPVTSLNALYRQAEKLDPFLKDKTQCWSALSGGFLVSNGEAAEGRQHPRSPGLVRLDSAGAQQSGIKWASLKPINRAVEKIMRCYGGDVSLLVDMCRQTIVFDDVLSLTECLRNMTNDKDVQFVQIKNTLRHNYDSSRSAGYRHVALNLRIDNEETRRLGVDRHVCELQLVLLQFYELKSDKGHRRYIHFRNTMGE
;
A
#
# COMPACT_ATOMS: atom_id res chain seq x y z
N MET A 1 20.39 31.68 40.09
CA MET A 1 18.99 31.70 39.61
C MET A 1 18.24 30.48 40.19
N MET A 2 18.11 30.41 41.52
CA MET A 2 17.59 29.24 42.27
C MET A 2 16.49 29.64 43.30
N SER A 3 15.46 30.41 42.91
CA SER A 3 14.33 30.68 43.83
C SER A 3 12.93 30.80 43.20
N ARG A 4 12.68 30.25 42.00
CA ARG A 4 11.37 30.33 41.33
C ARG A 4 10.77 28.97 40.95
N CYS A 5 10.82 27.98 41.84
CA CYS A 5 10.09 26.71 41.68
C CYS A 5 9.32 26.29 42.95
N ARG A 6 8.69 27.26 43.63
CA ARG A 6 7.64 27.00 44.61
C ARG A 6 6.50 27.96 44.30
N ASN A 7 5.43 27.44 43.71
CA ASN A 7 4.06 27.97 43.59
C ASN A 7 3.45 27.56 42.25
N LEU A 8 3.11 26.28 42.12
CA LEU A 8 1.98 25.86 41.30
C LEU A 8 0.99 25.23 42.28
N SER A 9 -0.01 26.02 42.64
CA SER A 9 -1.12 25.60 43.48
C SER A 9 -1.97 24.58 42.73
N ILE A 10 -2.30 23.54 43.46
CA ILE A 10 -3.22 22.46 43.18
C ILE A 10 -4.52 23.02 42.57
N ALA A 11 -4.78 22.65 41.32
CA ALA A 11 -6.15 22.63 40.80
C ALA A 11 -6.88 21.46 41.44
N SER A 12 -8.11 21.70 41.88
CA SER A 12 -8.96 20.81 42.66
C SER A 12 -9.14 19.43 42.03
N ALA A 13 -9.09 18.40 42.87
CA ALA A 13 -9.13 16.98 42.51
C ALA A 13 -10.50 16.46 42.01
N ASP A 14 -11.52 17.31 41.88
CA ASP A 14 -12.91 16.88 41.64
C ASP A 14 -13.39 16.99 40.18
N GLU A 15 -12.58 17.53 39.24
CA GLU A 15 -12.98 17.63 37.81
C GLU A 15 -12.35 16.57 36.89
N LEU A 16 -11.59 15.60 37.44
CA LEU A 16 -10.91 14.56 36.67
C LEU A 16 -11.58 13.16 36.75
N GLU A 17 -12.73 13.03 37.40
CA GLU A 17 -13.46 11.74 37.48
C GLU A 17 -14.40 11.46 36.29
N LEU A 18 -14.64 12.40 35.37
CA LEU A 18 -15.59 12.19 34.27
C LEU A 18 -15.03 11.45 33.02
N PHE A 19 -13.77 11.02 33.05
CA PHE A 19 -13.12 10.26 31.95
C PHE A 19 -12.37 9.00 32.42
N ARG A 20 -12.80 8.37 33.53
CA ARG A 20 -12.47 6.97 33.80
C ARG A 20 -13.39 6.06 32.98
N LEU A 21 -13.03 5.83 31.72
CA LEU A 21 -13.43 4.59 31.05
C LEU A 21 -12.55 3.48 31.63
N ASP A 22 -13.20 2.53 32.31
CA ASP A 22 -12.60 1.27 32.75
C ASP A 22 -12.09 0.48 31.53
N ASP A 23 -10.82 0.72 31.16
CA ASP A 23 -10.03 -0.10 30.23
C ASP A 23 -9.23 -1.19 30.99
N SER A 24 -9.69 -1.56 32.19
CA SER A 24 -9.02 -2.51 33.08
C SER A 24 -9.08 -3.97 32.60
N ASP A 25 -9.95 -4.33 31.64
CA ASP A 25 -10.19 -5.73 31.24
C ASP A 25 -9.77 -6.13 29.80
N ALA A 26 -9.24 -5.22 28.97
CA ALA A 26 -9.00 -5.53 27.54
C ALA A 26 -7.55 -5.93 27.17
N PHE A 27 -6.58 -5.88 28.10
CA PHE A 27 -5.18 -6.23 27.80
C PHE A 27 -4.50 -7.01 28.94
N HIS A 28 -5.08 -8.15 29.34
CA HIS A 28 -4.28 -9.21 29.95
C HIS A 28 -3.32 -9.78 28.90
N SER A 29 -2.17 -9.13 28.77
CA SER A 29 -0.99 -9.76 28.17
C SER A 29 -0.63 -10.92 29.11
N PRO A 30 -0.56 -12.17 28.63
CA PRO A 30 -0.17 -13.29 29.47
C PRO A 30 1.17 -12.94 30.14
N SER A 31 1.24 -13.12 31.46
CA SER A 31 2.46 -12.99 32.23
C SER A 31 3.59 -13.76 31.52
N PRO A 32 4.82 -13.25 31.46
CA PRO A 32 5.93 -13.97 30.84
C PRO A 32 6.36 -15.12 31.78
N SER A 33 5.54 -16.17 31.85
CA SER A 33 5.98 -17.48 32.30
C SER A 33 7.18 -17.83 31.43
N LYS A 34 8.28 -18.23 32.07
CA LYS A 34 9.54 -18.67 31.45
C LYS A 34 9.23 -19.47 30.20
N CYS A 35 9.25 -18.80 29.05
CA CYS A 35 9.24 -19.44 27.76
C CYS A 35 10.67 -19.93 27.67
N GLU A 36 10.92 -21.15 28.16
CA GLU A 36 12.04 -21.95 27.68
C GLU A 36 11.94 -21.85 26.16
N GLN A 37 12.79 -21.00 25.60
CA GLN A 37 12.98 -20.93 24.17
C GLN A 37 13.59 -22.28 23.84
N SER A 38 12.73 -23.27 23.56
CA SER A 38 13.18 -24.47 22.90
C SER A 38 13.97 -23.97 21.70
N THR A 39 15.26 -24.28 21.68
CA THR A 39 16.13 -24.07 20.52
C THR A 39 15.75 -25.09 19.45
N ASP A 40 14.46 -25.30 19.24
CA ASP A 40 13.94 -26.02 18.10
C ASP A 40 14.48 -25.25 16.90
N SER A 41 15.43 -25.89 16.23
CA SER A 41 16.04 -25.38 15.01
C SER A 41 14.93 -24.82 14.15
N VAL A 42 14.94 -23.51 13.89
CA VAL A 42 13.95 -22.87 13.03
C VAL A 42 13.96 -23.69 11.75
N PRO A 43 12.89 -24.48 11.47
CA PRO A 43 12.81 -25.24 10.24
C PRO A 43 13.07 -24.24 9.12
N GLU A 44 13.72 -24.64 8.02
CA GLU A 44 13.84 -23.78 6.84
C GLU A 44 12.44 -23.53 6.28
N SER A 45 11.72 -22.65 6.95
CA SER A 45 10.32 -22.43 6.74
C SER A 45 10.20 -21.62 5.47
N SER A 46 9.20 -21.94 4.68
CA SER A 46 8.95 -21.25 3.41
C SER A 46 8.74 -19.74 3.66
N PRO A 47 9.00 -18.87 2.66
CA PRO A 47 8.71 -17.44 2.78
C PRO A 47 7.27 -17.15 3.23
N ASP A 48 6.31 -17.97 2.80
CA ASP A 48 4.90 -17.85 3.19
C ASP A 48 4.64 -18.21 4.66
N GLU A 49 5.30 -19.25 5.19
CA GLU A 49 5.23 -19.58 6.62
C GLU A 49 5.79 -18.44 7.49
N ARG A 50 6.93 -17.87 7.08
CA ARG A 50 7.53 -16.70 7.76
C ARG A 50 6.60 -15.50 7.70
N LEU A 51 5.95 -15.27 6.56
CA LEU A 51 4.96 -14.21 6.41
C LEU A 51 3.78 -14.42 7.35
N ARG A 52 3.19 -15.62 7.37
CA ARG A 52 2.06 -15.94 8.24
C ARG A 52 2.42 -15.74 9.71
N TYR A 53 3.60 -16.22 10.10
CA TYR A 53 4.12 -16.01 11.43
C TYR A 53 4.24 -14.51 11.77
N ALA A 54 4.85 -13.73 10.88
CA ALA A 54 4.99 -12.28 11.03
C ALA A 54 3.66 -11.51 11.12
N MET A 55 2.59 -12.06 10.53
CA MET A 55 1.27 -11.41 10.42
C MET A 55 0.29 -11.81 11.53
N ARG A 56 0.55 -12.89 12.30
CA ARG A 56 -0.39 -13.42 13.31
C ARG A 56 -0.88 -12.39 14.33
N HIS A 57 -0.04 -11.41 14.68
CA HIS A 57 -0.35 -10.37 15.68
C HIS A 57 -0.39 -8.95 15.07
N VAL A 58 -0.50 -8.85 13.75
CA VAL A 58 -0.50 -7.57 13.05
C VAL A 58 -1.93 -7.05 12.94
N PRO A 59 -2.23 -5.85 13.44
CA PRO A 59 -3.54 -5.25 13.17
C PRO A 59 -3.69 -5.03 11.67
N LEU A 60 -4.89 -5.32 11.13
CA LEU A 60 -5.17 -5.24 9.69
C LEU A 60 -4.75 -3.88 9.07
N GLY A 61 -4.85 -2.78 9.81
CA GLY A 61 -4.41 -1.45 9.37
C GLY A 61 -2.90 -1.35 9.08
N SER A 62 -2.06 -2.12 9.77
CA SER A 62 -0.60 -2.18 9.56
C SER A 62 -0.19 -3.02 8.36
N VAL A 63 -1.02 -3.98 7.96
CA VAL A 63 -0.81 -4.85 6.79
C VAL A 63 -0.69 -4.01 5.52
N LEU A 64 -1.44 -2.91 5.45
CA LEU A 64 -1.50 -2.02 4.29
C LEU A 64 -0.24 -1.15 4.12
N ARG A 65 0.64 -1.13 5.11
CA ARG A 65 1.87 -0.32 5.14
C ARG A 65 3.15 -1.15 5.15
N CYS A 66 3.04 -2.48 5.09
CA CYS A 66 4.23 -3.30 4.92
C CYS A 66 4.78 -3.19 3.49
N SER A 67 6.01 -3.67 3.30
CA SER A 67 6.71 -3.74 2.01
C SER A 67 6.02 -4.67 0.98
N ASN A 68 5.28 -5.68 1.45
CA ASN A 68 4.48 -6.60 0.62
C ASN A 68 3.01 -6.67 1.07
N PRO A 69 2.25 -5.59 0.92
CA PRO A 69 0.90 -5.46 1.48
C PRO A 69 -0.12 -6.37 0.79
N ILE A 70 0.07 -6.75 -0.47
CA ILE A 70 -0.81 -7.73 -1.14
C ILE A 70 -0.64 -9.12 -0.51
N ALA A 71 0.59 -9.63 -0.42
CA ALA A 71 0.85 -10.94 0.19
C ALA A 71 0.45 -10.92 1.68
N ALA A 72 0.76 -9.83 2.38
CA ALA A 72 0.36 -9.68 3.78
C ALA A 72 -1.17 -9.64 3.92
N ALA A 73 -1.91 -8.96 3.04
CA ALA A 73 -3.37 -8.97 3.04
C ALA A 73 -3.93 -10.37 2.74
N LEU A 74 -3.34 -11.09 1.78
CA LEU A 74 -3.70 -12.48 1.47
C LEU A 74 -3.39 -13.46 2.60
N SER A 75 -2.68 -13.07 3.67
CA SER A 75 -2.53 -13.89 4.87
C SER A 75 -3.76 -13.87 5.79
N PHE A 76 -4.70 -12.95 5.57
CA PHE A 76 -5.93 -12.83 6.35
C PHE A 76 -7.08 -13.58 5.68
N ARG A 77 -7.73 -14.50 6.43
CA ARG A 77 -8.87 -15.29 5.94
C ARG A 77 -9.99 -14.42 5.36
N ILE A 78 -10.32 -13.30 5.98
CA ILE A 78 -11.37 -12.38 5.48
C ILE A 78 -11.06 -11.84 4.09
N VAL A 79 -9.78 -11.52 3.80
CA VAL A 79 -9.35 -11.03 2.49
C VAL A 79 -9.36 -12.18 1.48
N GLN A 80 -8.90 -13.37 1.87
CA GLN A 80 -8.95 -14.57 1.00
C GLN A 80 -10.39 -14.88 0.57
N VAL A 81 -11.32 -14.94 1.53
CA VAL A 81 -12.75 -15.18 1.27
C VAL A 81 -13.31 -14.11 0.36
N PHE A 82 -13.01 -12.83 0.61
CA PHE A 82 -13.43 -11.73 -0.26
C PHE A 82 -12.93 -11.92 -1.71
N PHE A 83 -11.67 -12.28 -1.91
CA PHE A 83 -11.08 -12.49 -3.25
C PHE A 83 -11.70 -13.70 -3.95
N ILE A 84 -11.91 -14.81 -3.21
CA ILE A 84 -12.52 -16.03 -3.73
C ILE A 84 -13.97 -15.77 -4.13
N LEU A 85 -14.77 -15.13 -3.27
CA LEU A 85 -16.18 -14.84 -3.56
C LEU A 85 -16.32 -13.85 -4.71
N THR A 86 -15.57 -12.75 -4.70
CA THR A 86 -15.62 -11.74 -5.77
C THR A 86 -15.16 -12.33 -7.10
N GLY A 87 -14.04 -13.07 -7.09
CA GLY A 87 -13.52 -13.74 -8.28
C GLY A 87 -14.47 -14.82 -8.79
N GLY A 88 -15.05 -15.63 -7.90
CA GLY A 88 -15.99 -16.70 -8.27
C GLY A 88 -17.30 -16.18 -8.84
N LEU A 89 -17.94 -15.23 -8.15
CA LEU A 89 -19.20 -14.61 -8.61
C LEU A 89 -19.00 -13.84 -9.92
N GLY A 90 -17.89 -13.10 -10.05
CA GLY A 90 -17.56 -12.40 -11.29
C GLY A 90 -17.32 -13.36 -12.45
N LEU A 91 -16.66 -14.51 -12.23
CA LEU A 91 -16.46 -15.53 -13.27
C LEU A 91 -17.80 -16.14 -13.70
N LEU A 92 -18.70 -16.43 -12.75
CA LEU A 92 -20.04 -16.93 -13.05
C LEU A 92 -20.85 -15.92 -13.87
N SER A 93 -20.75 -14.62 -13.56
CA SER A 93 -21.36 -13.56 -14.35
C SER A 93 -20.83 -13.53 -15.79
N VAL A 94 -19.50 -13.63 -15.97
CA VAL A 94 -18.90 -13.66 -17.31
C VAL A 94 -19.34 -14.91 -18.09
N ILE A 95 -19.42 -16.07 -17.43
CA ILE A 95 -19.92 -17.31 -18.06
C ILE A 95 -21.39 -17.17 -18.46
N ALA A 96 -22.22 -16.56 -17.61
CA ALA A 96 -23.63 -16.29 -17.92
C ALA A 96 -23.76 -15.35 -19.13
N ASP A 97 -22.96 -14.28 -19.18
CA ASP A 97 -22.91 -13.35 -20.31
C ASP A 97 -22.43 -14.03 -21.60
N LEU A 98 -21.40 -14.89 -21.52
CA LEU A 98 -20.91 -15.64 -22.67
C LEU A 98 -21.96 -16.66 -23.15
N ARG A 99 -22.68 -17.33 -22.25
CA ARG A 99 -23.77 -18.25 -22.62
C ARG A 99 -24.96 -17.50 -23.23
N GLY A 100 -25.37 -16.40 -22.61
CA GLY A 100 -26.44 -15.54 -23.12
C GLY A 100 -26.06 -14.89 -24.45
N GLY A 101 -24.80 -14.50 -24.60
CA GLY A 101 -24.23 -13.96 -25.83
C GLY A 101 -24.09 -15.01 -26.93
N VAL A 102 -23.76 -16.26 -26.61
CA VAL A 102 -23.80 -17.38 -27.57
C VAL A 102 -25.23 -17.62 -28.05
N ASN A 103 -26.22 -17.53 -27.15
CA ASN A 103 -27.62 -17.64 -27.52
C ASN A 103 -28.10 -16.41 -28.34
N SER A 104 -27.58 -15.21 -28.09
CA SER A 104 -27.88 -14.01 -28.89
C SER A 104 -27.09 -13.94 -30.21
N LEU A 105 -25.93 -14.58 -30.30
CA LEU A 105 -25.17 -14.78 -31.54
C LEU A 105 -25.81 -15.86 -32.43
N GLN A 106 -26.64 -16.73 -31.84
CA GLN A 106 -27.54 -17.64 -32.55
C GLN A 106 -28.89 -17.01 -32.91
N ALA A 107 -29.25 -15.84 -32.35
CA ALA A 107 -30.31 -15.05 -32.94
C ALA A 107 -29.86 -14.74 -34.38
N PRO A 108 -30.72 -15.00 -35.39
CA PRO A 108 -30.33 -14.90 -36.78
C PRO A 108 -29.61 -13.58 -36.99
N SER A 109 -28.42 -13.64 -37.58
CA SER A 109 -27.68 -12.50 -38.07
C SER A 109 -28.51 -11.86 -39.19
N SER A 110 -29.60 -11.21 -38.80
CA SER A 110 -30.28 -10.22 -39.59
C SER A 110 -29.28 -9.06 -39.65
N GLU A 111 -28.29 -9.22 -40.53
CA GLU A 111 -27.33 -8.17 -40.89
C GLU A 111 -28.07 -6.97 -41.51
N SER A 112 -29.34 -7.16 -41.84
CA SER A 112 -30.32 -6.20 -42.33
C SER A 112 -31.65 -6.42 -41.61
N PHE A 113 -32.10 -5.46 -40.80
CA PHE A 113 -33.51 -5.37 -40.46
C PHE A 113 -34.17 -4.47 -41.49
N LYS A 114 -35.13 -5.02 -42.23
CA LYS A 114 -35.95 -4.27 -43.18
C LYS A 114 -37.25 -3.94 -42.48
N PHE A 115 -37.58 -2.65 -42.36
CA PHE A 115 -38.92 -2.24 -41.95
C PHE A 115 -39.53 -1.37 -43.05
N ARG A 116 -40.84 -1.47 -43.21
CA ARG A 116 -41.61 -0.65 -44.13
C ARG A 116 -42.51 0.24 -43.29
N VAL A 117 -42.30 1.55 -43.36
CA VAL A 117 -43.14 2.53 -42.64
C VAL A 117 -44.49 2.61 -43.35
N LEU A 118 -45.51 1.94 -42.81
CA LEU A 118 -46.88 2.08 -43.32
C LEU A 118 -47.56 3.30 -42.68
N GLN A 119 -47.86 4.28 -43.54
CA GLN A 119 -48.87 5.33 -43.42
C GLN A 119 -49.42 5.59 -42.00
N THR A 120 -49.02 6.71 -41.39
CA THR A 120 -49.79 7.28 -40.27
C THR A 120 -51.12 7.82 -40.80
N ARG A 121 -52.24 7.19 -40.43
CA ARG A 121 -53.58 7.74 -40.72
C ARG A 121 -53.80 8.95 -39.79
N GLY A 122 -53.54 10.15 -40.29
CA GLY A 122 -53.83 11.40 -39.60
C GLY A 122 -53.49 12.62 -40.46
N GLY A 123 -54.52 13.39 -40.82
CA GLY A 123 -54.54 14.47 -41.82
C GLY A 123 -53.35 15.44 -41.88
N GLY A 124 -52.96 15.76 -43.13
CA GLY A 124 -52.76 17.11 -43.67
C GLY A 124 -51.73 18.08 -43.04
N GLY A 125 -51.05 17.74 -41.95
CA GLY A 125 -50.07 18.61 -41.32
C GLY A 125 -48.77 17.87 -41.03
N SER A 126 -47.64 18.42 -41.47
CA SER A 126 -46.30 17.91 -41.13
C SER A 126 -46.08 17.94 -39.61
N ARG A 127 -46.36 16.81 -38.96
CA ARG A 127 -46.10 16.56 -37.53
C ARG A 127 -44.82 15.74 -37.38
N ARG A 128 -44.01 16.10 -36.40
CA ARG A 128 -42.81 15.36 -35.98
C ARG A 128 -43.21 14.26 -34.99
N PHE A 129 -42.46 13.16 -35.00
CA PHE A 129 -42.53 12.09 -34.01
C PHE A 129 -41.13 11.86 -33.45
N SER A 130 -40.87 12.24 -32.18
CA SER A 130 -39.76 11.64 -31.43
C SER A 130 -40.35 10.43 -30.73
N VAL A 131 -39.78 9.25 -30.94
CA VAL A 131 -40.12 8.11 -30.11
C VAL A 131 -38.96 7.90 -29.17
N ASP A 132 -39.21 8.16 -27.89
CA ASP A 132 -38.21 7.94 -26.84
C ASP A 132 -37.97 6.44 -26.73
N SER A 133 -37.07 5.92 -27.56
CA SER A 133 -36.54 4.55 -27.55
C SER A 133 -37.58 3.42 -27.51
N PHE A 134 -37.90 2.80 -28.65
CA PHE A 134 -38.47 1.44 -28.61
C PHE A 134 -37.34 0.43 -28.44
N GLY A 135 -37.53 -0.49 -27.50
CA GLY A 135 -36.75 -1.70 -27.44
C GLY A 135 -37.47 -2.84 -28.16
N LEU A 136 -36.78 -3.53 -29.06
CA LEU A 136 -37.24 -4.80 -29.61
C LEU A 136 -36.68 -5.92 -28.72
N GLN A 137 -37.53 -6.55 -27.89
CA GLN A 137 -37.17 -7.79 -27.19
C GLN A 137 -37.88 -8.95 -27.89
N HIS A 138 -37.12 -9.92 -28.41
CA HIS A 138 -37.65 -11.07 -29.14
C HIS A 138 -37.89 -12.23 -28.16
N GLU A 139 -39.06 -12.28 -27.53
CA GLU A 139 -39.51 -13.46 -26.80
C GLU A 139 -40.70 -14.09 -27.53
N GLN A 140 -40.56 -15.35 -27.94
CA GLN A 140 -41.65 -16.19 -28.46
C GLN A 140 -42.42 -15.63 -29.69
N GLY A 141 -41.76 -14.91 -30.58
CA GLY A 141 -42.40 -14.38 -31.81
C GLY A 141 -43.25 -13.11 -31.59
N CYS A 142 -43.17 -12.49 -30.41
CA CYS A 142 -43.74 -11.18 -30.15
C CYS A 142 -42.65 -10.19 -29.72
N VAL A 143 -42.79 -8.94 -30.15
CA VAL A 143 -41.94 -7.82 -29.76
C VAL A 143 -42.64 -7.06 -28.64
N GLU A 144 -42.04 -7.05 -27.45
CA GLU A 144 -42.54 -6.24 -26.33
C GLU A 144 -41.86 -4.87 -26.29
N VAL A 145 -42.64 -3.78 -26.40
CA VAL A 145 -42.15 -2.40 -26.37
C VAL A 145 -42.23 -1.86 -24.94
N SER A 146 -41.08 -1.77 -24.27
CA SER A 146 -40.97 -1.21 -22.92
C SER A 146 -40.87 0.33 -22.94
N ALA A 147 -42.00 1.01 -23.19
CA ALA A 147 -42.22 2.37 -22.71
C ALA A 147 -43.72 2.56 -22.45
N SER A 148 -44.10 2.51 -21.17
CA SER A 148 -45.42 2.86 -20.61
C SER A 148 -46.66 2.56 -21.47
N SER A 149 -47.34 1.46 -21.13
CA SER A 149 -48.79 1.22 -21.27
C SER A 149 -49.43 0.92 -22.64
N ASN A 150 -48.68 0.59 -23.70
CA ASN A 150 -49.28 0.08 -24.94
C ASN A 150 -48.62 -1.22 -25.41
N MET A 151 -49.27 -2.36 -25.14
CA MET A 151 -48.93 -3.65 -25.73
C MET A 151 -49.32 -3.63 -27.21
N MET A 152 -48.36 -3.76 -28.13
CA MET A 152 -48.66 -4.00 -29.55
C MET A 152 -48.78 -5.51 -29.78
N ARG A 153 -49.88 -5.93 -30.41
CA ARG A 153 -50.10 -7.32 -30.82
C ARG A 153 -49.63 -7.46 -32.27
N MET A 154 -48.73 -8.42 -32.53
CA MET A 154 -48.38 -8.81 -33.89
C MET A 154 -49.49 -9.70 -34.44
N ASP A 155 -50.09 -9.31 -35.56
CA ASP A 155 -50.89 -10.22 -36.38
C ASP A 155 -49.96 -10.90 -37.38
N GLU A 156 -50.11 -12.21 -37.58
CA GLU A 156 -49.32 -13.03 -38.51
C GLU A 156 -49.33 -12.43 -39.92
N VAL A 157 -48.22 -11.82 -40.32
CA VAL A 157 -47.95 -11.42 -41.69
C VAL A 157 -46.46 -11.64 -41.96
N ASP A 158 -46.19 -12.36 -43.06
CA ASP A 158 -44.92 -12.67 -43.74
C ASP A 158 -43.61 -12.23 -43.05
N GLU A 159 -42.71 -13.22 -42.84
CA GLU A 159 -41.58 -13.32 -41.90
C GLU A 159 -40.50 -12.20 -41.86
N SER A 160 -40.73 -10.99 -42.38
CA SER A 160 -39.66 -9.99 -42.48
C SER A 160 -40.06 -8.51 -42.37
N VAL A 161 -41.31 -8.17 -42.01
CA VAL A 161 -41.74 -6.76 -41.92
C VAL A 161 -42.45 -6.45 -40.59
N LEU A 162 -41.84 -5.56 -39.79
CA LEU A 162 -42.41 -5.05 -38.55
C LEU A 162 -43.34 -3.85 -38.81
N TYR A 163 -44.57 -3.88 -38.29
CA TYR A 163 -45.56 -2.78 -38.38
C TYR A 163 -45.70 -2.07 -37.03
N ILE A 164 -45.56 -0.74 -36.98
CA ILE A 164 -45.70 0.07 -35.74
C ILE A 164 -46.77 1.16 -35.95
N SER A 165 -47.75 1.26 -35.04
CA SER A 165 -48.80 2.30 -35.05
C SER A 165 -48.95 2.94 -33.66
N THR A 166 -48.93 4.28 -33.56
CA THR A 166 -49.07 5.02 -32.29
C THR A 166 -50.28 5.97 -32.31
N ARG A 167 -50.90 6.26 -31.14
CA ARG A 167 -52.21 6.93 -31.05
C ARG A 167 -52.22 8.42 -30.62
N GLU A 168 -51.19 9.06 -30.02
CA GLU A 168 -51.26 10.50 -29.58
C GLU A 168 -49.93 11.31 -29.66
N PRO A 169 -49.93 12.67 -29.79
CA PRO A 169 -48.72 13.51 -30.02
C PRO A 169 -48.25 14.41 -28.84
N LEU A 170 -46.92 14.61 -28.68
CA LEU A 170 -46.25 15.31 -27.56
C LEU A 170 -45.12 16.29 -28.04
N PHE A 171 -45.40 17.61 -28.04
CA PHE A 171 -44.50 18.82 -27.89
C PHE A 171 -43.73 19.52 -29.05
N SER A 172 -43.32 20.78 -28.76
CA SER A 172 -42.62 21.83 -29.58
C SER A 172 -41.52 22.58 -28.76
N VAL A 173 -40.55 23.32 -29.37
CA VAL A 173 -39.58 24.24 -28.69
C VAL A 173 -39.63 25.68 -29.27
N TRP A 174 -39.65 26.71 -28.40
CA TRP A 174 -39.88 28.13 -28.70
C TRP A 174 -38.58 28.89 -28.94
N ASP A 175 -38.47 29.70 -29.99
CA ASP A 175 -37.22 30.37 -30.37
C ASP A 175 -37.13 31.85 -29.93
N GLY A 176 -38.17 32.36 -29.29
CA GLY A 176 -38.26 33.74 -28.84
C GLY A 176 -39.27 34.60 -29.63
N GLN A 177 -39.68 34.18 -30.83
CA GLN A 177 -40.77 34.86 -31.57
C GLN A 177 -41.82 33.88 -32.11
N ASP A 178 -41.46 32.64 -32.45
CA ASP A 178 -42.41 31.60 -32.84
C ASP A 178 -41.92 30.19 -32.43
N TRP A 179 -42.79 29.17 -32.54
CA TRP A 179 -42.35 27.78 -32.33
C TRP A 179 -41.58 27.29 -33.57
N VAL A 180 -40.24 27.29 -33.52
CA VAL A 180 -39.40 26.95 -34.68
C VAL A 180 -38.83 25.53 -34.65
N LYS A 181 -38.95 24.87 -35.80
CA LYS A 181 -38.55 23.49 -36.08
C LYS A 181 -37.07 23.40 -36.45
N VAL A 182 -36.16 23.14 -35.50
CA VAL A 182 -34.73 22.83 -35.77
C VAL A 182 -34.53 21.35 -36.16
N GLY A 183 -33.66 21.05 -37.14
CA GLY A 183 -33.39 19.69 -37.62
C GLY A 183 -31.97 19.20 -37.31
N SER A 184 -31.82 17.97 -36.83
CA SER A 184 -30.52 17.29 -36.67
C SER A 184 -30.64 15.77 -36.87
N SER A 185 -29.46 15.14 -37.02
CA SER A 185 -29.14 13.78 -37.49
C SER A 185 -29.79 12.59 -36.74
N SER A 186 -30.25 11.59 -37.49
CA SER A 186 -30.72 10.29 -36.99
C SER A 186 -29.56 9.40 -36.53
N SER A 187 -29.73 8.62 -35.46
CA SER A 187 -28.73 7.63 -35.03
C SER A 187 -29.40 6.34 -34.57
N ILE A 188 -28.91 5.19 -35.04
CA ILE A 188 -29.30 3.88 -34.54
C ILE A 188 -28.26 3.43 -33.54
N SER A 189 -28.69 3.05 -32.35
CA SER A 189 -27.80 2.59 -31.29
C SER A 189 -28.26 1.24 -30.77
N HIS A 190 -27.35 0.28 -30.67
CA HIS A 190 -27.68 -1.10 -30.30
C HIS A 190 -27.21 -1.39 -28.87
N SER A 191 -28.09 -1.92 -28.01
CA SER A 191 -27.85 -2.32 -26.62
C SER A 191 -28.16 -3.78 -26.36
N GLY A 192 -27.15 -4.64 -26.26
CA GLY A 192 -27.39 -6.06 -25.96
C GLY A 192 -28.37 -6.68 -26.96
N ALA A 193 -29.53 -7.17 -26.49
CA ALA A 193 -30.60 -7.75 -27.32
C ALA A 193 -31.56 -6.71 -27.94
N VAL A 194 -31.38 -5.42 -27.64
CA VAL A 194 -32.34 -4.36 -27.93
C VAL A 194 -31.74 -3.37 -28.94
N THR A 195 -32.43 -3.14 -30.06
CA THR A 195 -32.06 -2.12 -31.05
C THR A 195 -32.86 -0.86 -30.79
N PHE A 196 -32.18 0.24 -30.46
CA PHE A 196 -32.81 1.55 -30.34
C PHE A 196 -32.71 2.29 -31.67
N LEU A 197 -33.86 2.60 -32.22
CA LEU A 197 -34.02 3.42 -33.41
C LEU A 197 -34.38 4.83 -32.94
N ASP A 198 -33.44 5.76 -33.01
CA ASP A 198 -33.71 7.18 -32.76
C ASP A 198 -33.71 7.91 -34.12
N GLY A 199 -34.92 8.07 -34.67
CA GLY A 199 -35.11 8.51 -36.05
C GLY A 199 -36.31 9.43 -36.22
N LEU A 200 -36.03 10.70 -36.52
CA LEU A 200 -36.99 11.61 -37.17
C LEU A 200 -36.66 11.64 -38.68
N HIS A 201 -37.44 10.94 -39.49
CA HIS A 201 -37.25 10.89 -40.94
C HIS A 201 -37.88 12.11 -41.65
N PRO A 202 -37.23 12.70 -42.68
CA PRO A 202 -37.88 13.68 -43.56
C PRO A 202 -39.01 12.99 -44.33
N THR A 203 -40.25 13.43 -44.16
CA THR A 203 -41.46 12.86 -44.79
C THR A 203 -41.59 13.12 -46.29
N SER A 204 -40.51 13.55 -46.97
CA SER A 204 -40.53 13.98 -48.38
C SER A 204 -39.92 12.98 -49.36
N ILE A 205 -39.42 11.83 -48.90
CA ILE A 205 -38.90 10.76 -49.78
C ILE A 205 -40.03 9.75 -50.06
N GLU A 206 -40.11 9.25 -51.30
CA GLU A 206 -41.15 8.33 -51.79
C GLU A 206 -41.43 7.19 -50.80
N ARG A 207 -42.71 7.05 -50.45
CA ARG A 207 -43.23 6.29 -49.29
C ARG A 207 -43.19 4.76 -49.44
N LEU A 208 -42.27 4.21 -50.23
CA LEU A 208 -42.23 2.77 -50.56
C LEU A 208 -40.83 2.14 -50.54
N GLU A 209 -39.76 2.91 -50.38
CA GLU A 209 -38.41 2.34 -50.31
C GLU A 209 -38.18 1.60 -48.98
N VAL A 210 -37.75 0.35 -49.10
CA VAL A 210 -37.29 -0.47 -47.97
C VAL A 210 -35.88 -0.01 -47.61
N GLN A 211 -35.73 0.61 -46.44
CA GLN A 211 -34.40 0.97 -45.95
C GLN A 211 -33.74 -0.23 -45.28
N ASP A 212 -32.52 -0.53 -45.73
CA ASP A 212 -31.67 -1.58 -45.18
C ASP A 212 -30.73 -0.98 -44.14
N PHE A 213 -30.98 -1.28 -42.87
CA PHE A 213 -30.12 -0.85 -41.78
C PHE A 213 -29.13 -1.97 -41.44
N ARG A 214 -27.88 -1.77 -41.85
CA ARG A 214 -26.77 -2.62 -41.42
C ARG A 214 -26.25 -2.20 -40.07
N ILE A 215 -26.53 -3.01 -39.06
CA ILE A 215 -25.96 -2.83 -37.72
C ILE A 215 -24.50 -3.30 -37.74
N LYS A 216 -23.57 -2.39 -38.09
CA LYS A 216 -22.12 -2.63 -37.91
C LYS A 216 -21.70 -2.34 -36.47
N GLY A 217 -22.16 -3.17 -35.53
CA GLY A 217 -21.58 -3.18 -34.19
C GLY A 217 -20.14 -3.70 -34.25
N PRO A 218 -19.17 -3.11 -33.53
CA PRO A 218 -17.82 -3.64 -33.48
C PRO A 218 -17.83 -4.98 -32.71
N ARG A 219 -17.91 -6.11 -33.46
CA ARG A 219 -17.98 -7.49 -32.91
C ARG A 219 -16.85 -7.80 -31.92
N LEU A 220 -15.73 -7.06 -31.98
CA LEU A 220 -14.56 -7.26 -31.12
C LEU A 220 -14.70 -6.68 -29.71
N VAL A 221 -15.49 -5.62 -29.49
CA VAL A 221 -15.55 -4.94 -28.18
C VAL A 221 -16.10 -5.86 -27.08
N PRO A 222 -17.25 -6.56 -27.27
CA PRO A 222 -17.77 -7.47 -26.25
C PRO A 222 -16.84 -8.65 -25.95
N ILE A 223 -16.08 -9.11 -26.95
CA ILE A 223 -15.12 -10.20 -26.80
C ILE A 223 -13.93 -9.73 -25.95
N ILE A 224 -13.38 -8.55 -26.26
CA ILE A 224 -12.26 -7.97 -25.52
C ILE A 224 -12.67 -7.68 -24.06
N ASP A 225 -13.85 -7.11 -23.86
CA ASP A 225 -14.42 -6.87 -22.52
C ASP A 225 -14.63 -8.18 -21.75
N GLY A 226 -15.23 -9.20 -22.38
CA GLY A 226 -15.42 -10.52 -21.80
C GLY A 226 -14.10 -11.19 -21.38
N LEU A 227 -13.07 -11.11 -22.23
CA LEU A 227 -11.72 -11.59 -21.91
C LEU A 227 -11.08 -10.79 -20.76
N GLY A 228 -11.27 -9.48 -20.75
CA GLY A 228 -10.79 -8.60 -19.68
C GLY A 228 -11.41 -8.95 -18.33
N ARG A 229 -12.73 -9.16 -18.29
CA ARG A 229 -13.45 -9.59 -17.09
C ARG A 229 -13.07 -11.01 -16.65
N LEU A 230 -12.96 -11.94 -17.60
CA LEU A 230 -12.51 -13.31 -17.32
C LEU A 230 -11.12 -13.33 -16.66
N LEU A 231 -10.17 -12.57 -17.21
CA LEU A 231 -8.82 -12.47 -16.69
C LEU A 231 -8.81 -11.78 -15.31
N LEU A 232 -9.56 -10.69 -15.13
CA LEU A 232 -9.65 -10.01 -13.84
C LEU A 232 -10.19 -10.93 -12.73
N PHE A 233 -11.36 -11.53 -12.94
CA PHE A 233 -12.04 -12.35 -11.94
C PHE A 233 -11.34 -13.69 -11.71
N GLY A 234 -10.82 -14.31 -12.78
CA GLY A 234 -10.03 -15.53 -12.69
C GLY A 234 -8.77 -15.33 -11.84
N MET A 235 -8.06 -14.22 -12.04
CA MET A 235 -6.85 -13.91 -11.28
C MET A 235 -7.17 -13.53 -9.83
N LEU A 236 -8.26 -12.81 -9.55
CA LEU A 236 -8.73 -12.58 -8.18
C LEU A 236 -9.02 -13.89 -7.45
N LEU A 237 -9.76 -14.81 -8.11
CA LEU A 237 -10.06 -16.13 -7.58
C LEU A 237 -8.77 -16.92 -7.31
N LEU A 238 -7.88 -17.02 -8.28
CA LEU A 238 -6.61 -17.75 -8.14
C LEU A 238 -5.71 -17.15 -7.07
N SER A 239 -5.67 -15.83 -6.91
CA SER A 239 -4.94 -15.17 -5.83
C SER A 239 -5.56 -15.45 -4.45
N GLY A 240 -6.88 -15.44 -4.34
CA GLY A 240 -7.60 -15.78 -3.11
C GLY A 240 -7.39 -17.24 -2.72
N VAL A 241 -7.52 -18.17 -3.67
CA VAL A 241 -7.24 -19.61 -3.50
C VAL A 241 -5.77 -19.82 -3.13
N GLY A 242 -4.84 -19.17 -3.83
CA GLY A 242 -3.42 -19.20 -3.51
C GLY A 242 -3.15 -18.77 -2.06
N GLY A 243 -3.80 -17.68 -1.62
CA GLY A 243 -3.74 -17.25 -0.22
C GLY A 243 -4.34 -18.27 0.76
N ALA A 244 -5.47 -18.90 0.41
CA ALA A 244 -6.13 -19.91 1.24
C ALA A 244 -5.29 -21.20 1.37
N MET A 245 -4.57 -21.55 0.30
CA MET A 245 -3.55 -22.60 0.23
C MET A 245 -2.20 -22.16 0.80
N GLU A 246 -2.15 -21.02 1.49
CA GLU A 246 -0.96 -20.56 2.18
C GLU A 246 0.23 -20.20 1.25
N LYS A 247 -0.07 -19.91 -0.01
CA LYS A 247 0.87 -19.43 -1.03
C LYS A 247 0.60 -17.95 -1.33
N HIS A 248 0.80 -17.09 -0.34
CA HIS A 248 0.52 -15.66 -0.40
C HIS A 248 1.36 -14.92 -1.45
N PHE A 249 2.64 -15.27 -1.59
CA PHE A 249 3.52 -14.68 -2.62
C PHE A 249 3.15 -15.11 -4.04
N PHE A 250 2.66 -16.34 -4.21
CA PHE A 250 2.10 -16.80 -5.47
C PHE A 250 0.85 -15.97 -5.83
N GLY A 251 -0.07 -15.81 -4.87
CA GLY A 251 -1.25 -14.96 -5.07
C GLY A 251 -0.90 -13.50 -5.40
N GLN A 252 0.12 -12.93 -4.76
CA GLN A 252 0.64 -11.60 -5.11
C GLN A 252 1.21 -11.55 -6.54
N THR A 253 1.96 -12.57 -6.95
CA THR A 253 2.56 -12.66 -8.28
C THR A 253 1.48 -12.71 -9.36
N ILE A 254 0.45 -13.52 -9.15
CA ILE A 254 -0.75 -13.57 -10.01
C ILE A 254 -1.35 -12.18 -10.19
N LEU A 255 -1.67 -11.49 -9.08
CA LEU A 255 -2.22 -10.13 -9.14
C LEU A 255 -1.32 -9.16 -9.91
N LYS A 256 0.00 -9.20 -9.70
CA LYS A 256 0.95 -8.32 -10.39
C LYS A 256 1.03 -8.58 -11.90
N LEU A 257 0.95 -9.83 -12.33
CA LEU A 257 0.96 -10.20 -13.75
C LEU A 257 -0.35 -9.82 -14.45
N CYS A 258 -1.46 -9.85 -13.73
CA CYS A 258 -2.80 -9.56 -14.26
C CYS A 258 -2.91 -8.13 -14.83
N HIS A 259 -2.43 -7.13 -14.10
CA HIS A 259 -2.67 -5.73 -14.46
C HIS A 259 -2.09 -5.26 -15.80
N PRO A 260 -0.83 -5.58 -16.14
CA PRO A 260 -0.29 -5.31 -17.47
C PRO A 260 -1.11 -5.97 -18.58
N MET A 261 -1.59 -7.20 -18.38
CA MET A 261 -2.40 -7.91 -19.38
C MET A 261 -3.75 -7.22 -19.59
N ILE A 262 -4.42 -6.81 -18.51
CA ILE A 262 -5.67 -6.04 -18.60
C ILE A 262 -5.42 -4.69 -19.32
N ALA A 263 -4.28 -4.03 -19.08
CA ALA A 263 -3.96 -2.77 -19.76
C ALA A 263 -3.79 -2.95 -21.28
N VAL A 264 -3.23 -4.07 -21.72
CA VAL A 264 -3.12 -4.42 -23.15
C VAL A 264 -4.50 -4.66 -23.75
N LEU A 265 -5.39 -5.38 -23.05
CA LEU A 265 -6.77 -5.61 -23.51
C LEU A 265 -7.54 -4.28 -23.64
N PHE A 266 -7.42 -3.38 -22.67
CA PHE A 266 -8.04 -2.06 -22.76
C PHE A 266 -7.43 -1.17 -23.84
N LEU A 267 -6.13 -1.31 -24.12
CA LEU A 267 -5.52 -0.61 -25.25
C LEU A 267 -6.10 -1.10 -26.59
N ALA A 268 -6.31 -2.42 -26.72
CA ALA A 268 -6.98 -2.98 -27.89
C ALA A 268 -8.43 -2.47 -28.02
N GLU A 269 -9.19 -2.48 -26.93
CA GLU A 269 -10.54 -1.92 -26.89
C GLU A 269 -10.56 -0.42 -27.29
N PHE A 270 -9.60 0.35 -26.76
CA PHE A 270 -9.43 1.77 -27.09
C PHE A 270 -9.25 1.99 -28.59
N PHE A 271 -8.38 1.22 -29.25
CA PHE A 271 -8.17 1.35 -30.70
C PHE A 271 -9.42 0.98 -31.51
N VAL A 272 -10.14 -0.07 -31.10
CA VAL A 272 -11.40 -0.45 -31.75
C VAL A 272 -12.45 0.67 -31.62
N LEU A 273 -12.59 1.26 -30.43
CA LEU A 273 -13.53 2.35 -30.18
C LEU A 273 -13.12 3.65 -30.91
N CYS A 274 -11.84 3.99 -30.95
CA CYS A 274 -11.36 5.21 -31.62
C CYS A 274 -11.52 5.15 -33.13
N SER A 275 -11.45 3.96 -33.73
CA SER A 275 -11.63 3.77 -35.18
C SER A 275 -13.07 4.01 -35.66
N SER A 276 -14.04 4.01 -34.74
CA SER A 276 -15.48 3.96 -35.08
C SER A 276 -16.30 5.14 -34.54
N ALA A 277 -15.70 6.04 -33.76
CA ALA A 277 -16.46 6.97 -32.93
C ALA A 277 -15.99 8.44 -33.04
N GLY A 278 -16.86 9.40 -32.67
CA GLY A 278 -16.57 10.83 -32.71
C GLY A 278 -15.51 11.31 -31.70
N LYS A 279 -15.09 12.59 -31.79
CA LYS A 279 -14.03 13.17 -30.94
C LYS A 279 -14.26 12.98 -29.43
N TRP A 280 -15.51 13.07 -28.98
CA TRP A 280 -15.88 12.92 -27.56
C TRP A 280 -15.71 11.50 -27.01
N THR A 281 -16.03 10.50 -27.83
CA THR A 281 -15.82 9.08 -27.50
C THR A 281 -14.35 8.72 -27.43
N THR A 282 -13.54 9.21 -28.36
CA THR A 282 -12.07 9.07 -28.33
C THR A 282 -11.50 9.65 -27.04
N LEU A 283 -11.96 10.84 -26.64
CA LEU A 283 -11.50 11.48 -25.39
C LEU A 283 -11.88 10.67 -24.14
N ARG A 284 -13.12 10.16 -24.05
CA ARG A 284 -13.56 9.32 -22.93
C ARG A 284 -12.76 8.02 -22.85
N ALA A 285 -12.51 7.36 -23.98
CA ALA A 285 -11.73 6.15 -24.05
C ALA A 285 -10.26 6.40 -23.64
N LEU A 286 -9.69 7.56 -24.03
CA LEU A 286 -8.33 7.95 -23.65
C LEU A 286 -8.21 8.21 -22.15
N LEU A 287 -9.18 8.93 -21.56
CA LEU A 287 -9.22 9.15 -20.11
C LEU A 287 -9.32 7.82 -19.37
N TYR A 288 -10.19 6.92 -19.80
CA TYR A 288 -10.34 5.60 -19.19
C TYR A 288 -9.05 4.77 -19.26
N PHE A 289 -8.37 4.75 -20.41
CA PHE A 289 -7.06 4.11 -20.56
C PHE A 289 -6.00 4.72 -19.63
N ALA A 290 -5.95 6.06 -19.52
CA ALA A 290 -5.04 6.74 -18.61
C ALA A 290 -5.28 6.35 -17.14
N PHE A 291 -6.54 6.31 -16.70
CA PHE A 291 -6.91 5.85 -15.35
C PHE A 291 -6.49 4.39 -15.13
N HIS A 292 -6.63 3.52 -16.13
CA HIS A 292 -6.21 2.13 -16.03
C HIS A 292 -4.68 1.97 -15.96
N CYS A 293 -3.92 2.78 -16.70
CA CYS A 293 -2.47 2.85 -16.60
C CYS A 293 -2.01 3.30 -15.19
N ILE A 294 -2.63 4.35 -14.65
CA ILE A 294 -2.38 4.83 -13.28
C ILE A 294 -2.68 3.72 -12.27
N HIS A 295 -3.84 3.07 -12.39
CA HIS A 295 -4.25 1.97 -11.54
C HIS A 295 -3.24 0.80 -11.58
N SER A 296 -2.79 0.40 -12.77
CA SER A 296 -1.79 -0.66 -12.96
C SER A 296 -0.44 -0.28 -12.34
N LEU A 297 -0.01 0.97 -12.46
CA LEU A 297 1.20 1.48 -11.81
C LEU A 297 1.10 1.48 -10.28
N LEU A 298 -0.05 1.83 -9.72
CA LEU A 298 -0.29 1.79 -8.28
C LEU A 298 -0.18 0.36 -7.72
N ILE A 299 -0.60 -0.63 -8.50
CA ILE A 299 -0.56 -2.05 -8.13
C ILE A 299 0.83 -2.63 -8.27
N ALA A 300 1.55 -2.25 -9.33
CA ALA A 300 2.98 -2.55 -9.45
C ALA A 300 3.77 -1.98 -8.26
N ARG A 301 3.35 -0.82 -7.74
CA ARG A 301 3.87 -0.21 -6.50
C ARG A 301 3.31 -0.80 -5.21
N ASN A 302 2.56 -1.90 -5.29
CA ASN A 302 1.99 -2.61 -4.14
C ASN A 302 1.03 -1.73 -3.29
N MET A 303 0.41 -0.65 -3.80
CA MET A 303 -0.43 0.21 -2.94
C MET A 303 -1.88 -0.30 -2.83
N VAL A 304 -2.14 -1.32 -2.00
CA VAL A 304 -3.44 -2.04 -1.92
C VAL A 304 -4.65 -1.12 -1.71
N CYS A 305 -4.63 -0.18 -0.77
CA CYS A 305 -5.76 0.73 -0.57
C CYS A 305 -5.97 1.70 -1.73
N ASN A 306 -4.87 2.17 -2.34
CA ASN A 306 -4.98 3.04 -3.50
C ASN A 306 -5.51 2.25 -4.69
N ASN A 307 -5.12 0.99 -4.85
CA ASN A 307 -5.70 0.09 -5.85
C ASN A 307 -7.22 0.04 -5.71
N MET A 308 -7.78 -0.30 -4.54
CA MET A 308 -9.23 -0.39 -4.37
C MET A 308 -9.96 0.93 -4.65
N LEU A 309 -9.42 2.06 -4.20
CA LEU A 309 -10.02 3.37 -4.45
C LEU A 309 -9.96 3.78 -5.92
N PHE A 310 -8.80 3.64 -6.57
CA PHE A 310 -8.65 3.99 -7.98
C PHE A 310 -9.40 3.01 -8.88
N GLY A 311 -9.43 1.73 -8.53
CA GLY A 311 -10.22 0.71 -9.20
C GLY A 311 -11.71 1.03 -9.12
N GLY A 312 -12.22 1.35 -7.93
CA GLY A 312 -13.61 1.77 -7.76
C GLY A 312 -13.92 3.09 -8.48
N ALA A 313 -13.06 4.10 -8.40
CA ALA A 313 -13.21 5.37 -9.13
C ALA A 313 -13.23 5.15 -10.64
N ARG A 314 -12.39 4.24 -11.15
CA ARG A 314 -12.35 3.84 -12.55
C ARG A 314 -13.66 3.18 -12.99
N HIS A 315 -14.19 2.24 -12.20
CA HIS A 315 -15.49 1.60 -12.50
C HIS A 315 -16.65 2.60 -12.44
N PHE A 316 -16.62 3.54 -11.49
CA PHE A 316 -17.60 4.62 -11.42
C PHE A 316 -17.53 5.55 -12.63
N LEU A 317 -16.32 5.98 -13.02
CA LEU A 317 -16.10 6.79 -14.21
C LEU A 317 -16.54 6.06 -15.49
N TYR A 318 -16.26 4.75 -15.59
CA TYR A 318 -16.75 3.92 -16.69
C TYR A 318 -18.28 3.98 -16.77
N ALA A 319 -18.97 3.69 -15.66
CA ALA A 319 -20.43 3.76 -15.62
C ALA A 319 -20.95 5.14 -16.03
N CYS A 320 -20.35 6.23 -15.55
CA CYS A 320 -20.74 7.59 -15.92
C CYS A 320 -20.48 7.92 -17.40
N CYS A 321 -19.33 7.52 -17.95
CA CYS A 321 -18.95 7.80 -19.34
C CYS A 321 -19.76 7.00 -20.35
N PHE A 322 -20.22 5.79 -19.98
CA PHE A 322 -20.91 4.86 -20.87
C PHE A 322 -22.41 4.70 -20.56
N ARG A 323 -22.95 5.38 -19.55
CA ARG A 323 -24.40 5.36 -19.23
C ARG A 323 -25.29 5.75 -20.41
N SER A 324 -24.84 6.69 -21.25
CA SER A 324 -25.56 7.15 -22.44
C SER A 324 -25.38 6.22 -23.65
N PHE A 325 -24.44 5.28 -23.59
CA PHE A 325 -24.23 4.31 -24.65
C PHE A 325 -25.15 3.14 -24.41
N SER A 326 -26.17 3.06 -25.26
CA SER A 326 -27.12 1.98 -25.24
C SER A 326 -26.38 0.62 -25.26
N CYS A 327 -25.34 0.41 -26.08
CA CYS A 327 -24.50 -0.81 -26.10
C CYS A 327 -24.04 -1.38 -24.75
N PHE A 328 -24.00 -0.58 -23.68
CA PHE A 328 -23.56 -1.00 -22.36
C PHE A 328 -24.67 -1.02 -21.28
N GLY A 329 -25.95 -0.83 -21.64
CA GLY A 329 -27.05 -0.55 -20.71
C GLY A 329 -27.12 -1.40 -19.42
N ARG A 330 -26.97 -2.74 -19.52
CA ARG A 330 -26.95 -3.64 -18.35
C ARG A 330 -25.61 -3.58 -17.61
N ASN A 331 -24.50 -3.68 -18.36
CA ASN A 331 -23.14 -3.66 -17.84
C ASN A 331 -22.78 -2.35 -17.12
N CYS A 332 -23.40 -1.23 -17.50
CA CYS A 332 -23.22 0.08 -16.86
C CYS A 332 -23.80 0.12 -15.44
N ARG A 333 -24.94 -0.54 -15.21
CA ARG A 333 -25.55 -0.61 -13.87
C ARG A 333 -24.71 -1.47 -12.93
N ASP A 334 -24.24 -2.62 -13.40
CA ASP A 334 -23.44 -3.54 -12.59
C ASP A 334 -22.06 -2.94 -12.31
N SER A 335 -21.42 -2.34 -13.32
CA SER A 335 -20.15 -1.61 -13.16
C SER A 335 -20.26 -0.43 -12.18
N TYR A 336 -21.43 0.23 -12.12
CA TYR A 336 -21.68 1.30 -11.15
C TYR A 336 -21.70 0.75 -9.72
N LEU A 337 -22.44 -0.34 -9.48
CA LEU A 337 -22.55 -0.96 -8.16
C LEU A 337 -21.21 -1.53 -7.71
N ASP A 338 -20.48 -2.21 -8.60
CA ASP A 338 -19.14 -2.74 -8.33
C ASP A 338 -18.14 -1.61 -8.02
N GLY A 339 -18.18 -0.54 -8.82
CA GLY A 339 -17.34 0.63 -8.61
C GLY A 339 -17.61 1.31 -7.28
N LEU A 340 -18.89 1.47 -6.92
CA LEU A 340 -19.29 2.01 -5.64
C LEU A 340 -18.86 1.11 -4.48
N ALA A 341 -19.05 -0.20 -4.58
CA ALA A 341 -18.63 -1.16 -3.56
C ALA A 341 -17.11 -1.11 -3.32
N LEU A 342 -16.30 -1.10 -4.39
CA LEU A 342 -14.84 -0.98 -4.30
C LEU A 342 -14.39 0.36 -3.72
N LEU A 343 -15.06 1.46 -4.08
CA LEU A 343 -14.81 2.78 -3.51
C LEU A 343 -15.08 2.81 -2.00
N LEU A 344 -16.24 2.29 -1.58
CA LEU A 344 -16.63 2.23 -0.17
C LEU A 344 -15.67 1.34 0.63
N LEU A 345 -15.33 0.16 0.12
CA LEU A 345 -14.38 -0.75 0.76
C LEU A 345 -12.98 -0.13 0.87
N GLY A 346 -12.46 0.44 -0.22
CA GLY A 346 -11.17 1.13 -0.23
C GLY A 346 -11.14 2.32 0.73
N SER A 347 -12.24 3.06 0.82
CA SER A 347 -12.41 4.19 1.75
C SER A 347 -12.45 3.72 3.20
N ALA A 348 -13.20 2.65 3.49
CA ALA A 348 -13.27 2.05 4.83
C ALA A 348 -11.89 1.55 5.30
N LEU A 349 -11.13 0.86 4.43
CA LEU A 349 -9.77 0.41 4.75
C LEU A 349 -8.81 1.57 5.00
N LYS A 350 -8.88 2.64 4.19
CA LYS A 350 -8.10 3.86 4.44
C LYS A 350 -8.49 4.52 5.76
N PHE A 351 -9.78 4.63 6.04
CA PHE A 351 -10.28 5.22 7.28
C PHE A 351 -9.82 4.40 8.50
N MET A 352 -9.90 3.07 8.45
CA MET A 352 -9.40 2.19 9.51
C MET A 352 -7.88 2.32 9.70
N SER A 353 -7.10 2.36 8.61
CA SER A 353 -5.65 2.57 8.68
C SER A 353 -5.29 3.94 9.25
N TRP A 354 -6.02 4.99 8.84
CA TRP A 354 -5.87 6.34 9.38
C TRP A 354 -6.24 6.41 10.85
N ARG A 355 -7.37 5.83 11.26
CA ARG A 355 -7.82 5.78 12.66
C ARG A 355 -6.80 5.06 13.54
N THR A 356 -6.34 3.87 13.13
CA THR A 356 -5.33 3.09 13.85
C THR A 356 -4.04 3.89 14.02
N HIS A 357 -3.60 4.55 12.95
CA HIS A 357 -2.41 5.40 13.00
C HIS A 357 -2.61 6.60 13.94
N ARG A 358 -3.75 7.30 13.85
CA ARG A 358 -4.06 8.45 14.70
C ARG A 358 -4.12 8.06 16.17
N MET A 359 -4.73 6.92 16.51
CA MET A 359 -4.76 6.39 17.87
C MET A 359 -3.34 6.07 18.38
N ALA A 360 -2.53 5.38 17.57
CA ALA A 360 -1.15 5.10 17.95
C ALA A 360 -0.31 6.38 18.12
N GLN A 361 -0.58 7.40 17.30
CA GLN A 361 0.06 8.72 17.37
C GLN A 361 -0.35 9.49 18.62
N GLN A 362 -1.63 9.43 19.01
CA GLN A 362 -2.11 10.00 20.28
C GLN A 362 -1.47 9.30 21.49
N GLN A 363 -1.33 7.97 21.45
CA GLN A 363 -0.73 7.20 22.54
C GLN A 363 0.74 7.57 22.81
N ILE A 364 1.50 7.93 21.77
CA ILE A 364 2.91 8.34 21.91
C ILE A 364 3.08 9.85 22.11
N GLN A 365 2.01 10.65 22.02
CA GLN A 365 2.12 12.10 22.00
C GLN A 365 2.75 12.63 23.30
N CYS A 366 2.32 12.14 24.45
CA CYS A 366 2.91 12.51 25.74
C CYS A 366 4.39 12.09 25.86
N ASP A 367 4.75 10.92 25.31
CA ASP A 367 6.16 10.48 25.30
C ASP A 367 6.99 11.44 24.43
N LYS A 368 6.51 11.73 23.21
CA LYS A 368 7.15 12.65 22.27
C LYS A 368 7.33 14.03 22.88
N GLU A 369 6.32 14.57 23.56
CA GLU A 369 6.39 15.87 24.23
C GLU A 369 7.47 15.91 25.30
N ARG A 370 7.62 14.86 26.12
CA ARG A 370 8.70 14.75 27.11
C ARG A 370 10.08 14.73 26.45
N TYR A 371 10.22 13.98 25.36
CA TYR A 371 11.46 13.95 24.58
C TYR A 371 11.77 15.32 23.94
N ASP A 372 10.77 16.00 23.38
CA ASP A 372 10.93 17.30 22.76
C ASP A 372 11.21 18.40 23.80
N GLU A 373 10.62 18.32 24.99
CA GLU A 373 10.91 19.20 26.12
C GLU A 373 12.35 19.03 26.60
N MET A 374 12.79 17.78 26.80
CA MET A 374 14.19 17.49 27.14
C MET A 374 15.13 18.03 26.05
N TRP A 375 14.77 17.86 24.77
CA TRP A 375 15.57 18.39 23.67
C TRP A 375 15.65 19.93 23.69
N ARG A 376 14.53 20.62 23.93
CA ARG A 376 14.49 22.09 24.07
C ARG A 376 15.43 22.55 25.18
N TYR A 377 15.34 21.96 26.36
CA TYR A 377 16.21 22.26 27.48
C TYR A 377 17.70 22.07 27.15
N MET A 378 18.05 20.96 26.47
CA MET A 378 19.43 20.70 26.07
C MET A 378 19.97 21.70 25.04
N VAL A 379 19.16 22.14 24.07
CA VAL A 379 19.64 23.07 23.02
C VAL A 379 19.64 24.53 23.44
N GLU A 380 18.95 24.89 24.53
CA GLU A 380 19.02 26.22 25.16
C GLU A 380 20.40 26.50 25.79
N ASP A 381 21.09 25.46 26.26
CA ASP A 381 22.48 25.59 26.68
C ASP A 381 23.41 25.80 25.48
N ILE A 382 24.03 26.98 25.43
CA ILE A 382 24.96 27.39 24.38
C ILE A 382 26.13 26.40 24.23
N ARG A 383 26.62 25.81 25.34
CA ARG A 383 27.73 24.87 25.31
C ARG A 383 27.30 23.58 24.61
N THR A 384 26.18 23.00 25.02
CA THR A 384 25.59 21.82 24.39
C THR A 384 25.29 22.06 22.91
N LYS A 385 24.73 23.22 22.55
CA LYS A 385 24.48 23.60 21.15
C LYS A 385 25.76 23.61 20.31
N MET A 386 26.86 24.18 20.81
CA MET A 386 28.15 24.14 20.12
C MET A 386 28.69 22.72 19.96
N GLN A 387 28.52 21.86 20.96
CA GLN A 387 28.95 20.45 20.87
C GLN A 387 28.11 19.68 19.85
N LEU A 388 26.81 19.93 19.76
CA LEU A 388 25.93 19.33 18.75
C LEU A 388 26.35 19.72 17.33
N GLN A 389 26.77 20.97 17.10
CA GLN A 389 27.31 21.41 15.81
C GLN A 389 28.62 20.68 15.46
N LYS A 390 29.51 20.48 16.44
CA LYS A 390 30.75 19.70 16.26
C LYS A 390 30.44 18.23 15.93
N LEU A 391 29.49 17.63 16.63
CA LEU A 391 29.01 16.27 16.37
C LEU A 391 28.44 16.15 14.96
N GLU A 392 27.57 17.09 14.55
CA GLU A 392 26.99 17.11 13.20
C GLU A 392 28.06 17.24 12.12
N PHE A 393 29.05 18.12 12.33
CA PHE A 393 30.19 18.27 11.44
C PHE A 393 31.02 16.97 11.32
N LEU A 394 31.31 16.30 12.44
CA LEU A 394 32.04 15.03 12.45
C LEU A 394 31.26 13.93 11.71
N VAL A 395 29.96 13.78 11.97
CA VAL A 395 29.10 12.82 11.27
C VAL A 395 29.09 13.10 9.76
N ARG A 396 29.08 14.38 9.35
CA ARG A 396 29.16 14.76 7.94
C ARG A 396 30.49 14.36 7.32
N ILE A 397 31.63 14.56 8.00
CA ILE A 397 32.94 14.13 7.52
C ILE A 397 32.96 12.61 7.29
N ILE A 398 32.49 11.83 8.27
CA ILE A 398 32.50 10.37 8.18
C ILE A 398 31.65 9.87 7.00
N ASN A 399 30.45 10.44 6.82
CA ASN A 399 29.60 10.09 5.68
C ASN A 399 30.23 10.46 4.32
N THR A 400 30.88 11.62 4.22
CA THR A 400 31.59 12.03 2.99
C THR A 400 32.79 11.13 2.68
N ALA A 401 33.58 10.76 3.70
CA ALA A 401 34.73 9.87 3.55
C ALA A 401 34.31 8.48 3.03
N LYS A 402 33.17 7.97 3.51
CA LYS A 402 32.57 6.74 3.04
C LYS A 402 32.15 6.80 1.56
N ASP A 403 31.53 7.89 1.13
CA ASP A 403 31.10 8.01 -0.28
C ASP A 403 32.29 8.10 -1.25
N GLY A 404 33.41 8.67 -0.80
CA GLY A 404 34.67 8.71 -1.56
C GLY A 404 35.29 7.33 -1.80
N THR A 405 35.18 6.41 -0.83
CA THR A 405 35.71 5.05 -0.96
C THR A 405 34.85 4.18 -1.89
N VAL A 406 33.51 4.34 -1.85
CA VAL A 406 32.59 3.59 -2.72
C VAL A 406 32.78 3.90 -4.21
N ARG A 407 33.29 5.08 -4.56
CA ARG A 407 33.44 5.51 -5.96
C ARG A 407 34.59 4.83 -6.72
N LYS A 408 35.46 4.07 -6.04
CA LYS A 408 36.57 3.33 -6.69
C LYS A 408 36.18 1.94 -7.22
N ASP A 409 35.00 1.42 -6.88
CA ASP A 409 34.52 0.12 -7.35
C ASP A 409 33.88 0.25 -8.76
N LYS A 410 34.73 0.42 -9.78
CA LYS A 410 34.36 0.78 -11.18
C LYS A 410 33.76 -0.38 -12.01
N GLY A 411 33.28 -1.47 -11.41
CA GLY A 411 32.91 -2.70 -12.13
C GLY A 411 31.43 -2.95 -12.43
N SER A 412 30.48 -2.22 -11.82
CA SER A 412 29.05 -2.52 -11.96
C SER A 412 28.35 -1.60 -12.97
N PRO A 413 27.75 -2.12 -14.06
CA PRO A 413 26.94 -1.35 -14.98
C PRO A 413 25.80 -0.65 -14.24
N ARG A 414 25.78 0.69 -14.28
CA ARG A 414 24.73 1.49 -13.64
C ARG A 414 23.47 1.45 -14.50
N SER A 415 22.43 0.75 -14.05
CA SER A 415 21.10 0.82 -14.67
C SER A 415 20.46 2.20 -14.39
N TRP A 416 20.56 3.13 -15.34
CA TRP A 416 20.11 4.53 -15.21
C TRP A 416 18.60 4.78 -15.49
N TRP A 417 17.81 3.76 -15.85
CA TRP A 417 16.51 3.98 -16.53
C TRP A 417 15.22 3.89 -15.70
N LEU A 418 15.27 3.84 -14.37
CA LEU A 418 14.05 3.90 -13.54
C LEU A 418 14.27 4.90 -12.40
N GLY A 419 13.60 6.06 -12.50
CA GLY A 419 13.58 7.09 -11.47
C GLY A 419 13.16 6.51 -10.11
N LYS A 420 14.15 6.17 -9.29
CA LYS A 420 13.91 5.79 -7.90
C LYS A 420 13.58 7.07 -7.12
N PRO A 421 12.50 7.08 -6.31
CA PRO A 421 12.24 8.19 -5.41
C PRO A 421 13.46 8.40 -4.49
N ALA A 422 13.65 9.65 -4.07
CA ALA A 422 14.82 10.24 -3.41
C ALA A 422 15.20 9.66 -2.02
N SER A 423 15.21 8.35 -1.86
CA SER A 423 15.73 7.63 -0.68
C SER A 423 16.54 6.40 -1.09
N ALA A 424 17.28 6.49 -2.22
CA ALA A 424 18.29 5.52 -2.63
C ALA A 424 19.49 5.51 -1.66
N VAL A 425 19.21 5.21 -0.38
CA VAL A 425 20.12 4.46 0.46
C VAL A 425 20.45 3.23 -0.36
N THR A 426 21.68 3.13 -0.83
CA THR A 426 22.30 1.85 -1.15
C THR A 426 22.13 1.01 0.09
N SER A 427 21.05 0.24 0.13
CA SER A 427 20.54 -0.39 1.34
C SER A 427 21.68 -1.19 1.95
N VAL A 428 22.08 -0.84 3.17
CA VAL A 428 23.11 -1.57 3.88
C VAL A 428 22.68 -3.03 3.94
N ARG A 429 23.55 -3.92 3.43
CA ARG A 429 23.27 -5.35 3.31
C ARG A 429 24.28 -6.16 4.10
N GLN A 430 23.76 -7.15 4.80
CA GLN A 430 24.49 -8.28 5.33
C GLN A 430 25.07 -9.09 4.18
N ARG A 431 26.33 -9.50 4.31
CA ARG A 431 27.03 -10.27 3.30
C ARG A 431 27.61 -11.55 3.88
N GLY A 432 27.56 -12.62 3.09
CA GLY A 432 28.24 -13.88 3.34
C GLY A 432 29.76 -13.73 3.27
N LYS A 433 30.45 -14.84 3.58
CA LYS A 433 31.91 -14.95 3.47
C LYS A 433 32.40 -14.71 2.03
N ASP A 434 31.61 -15.14 1.06
CA ASP A 434 31.81 -14.93 -0.39
C ASP A 434 31.48 -13.49 -0.84
N GLY A 435 30.92 -12.66 0.04
CA GLY A 435 30.44 -11.32 -0.28
C GLY A 435 29.04 -11.26 -0.89
N SER A 436 28.37 -12.39 -1.14
CA SER A 436 26.99 -12.37 -1.64
C SER A 436 26.02 -11.92 -0.53
N PRO A 437 24.85 -11.34 -0.86
CA PRO A 437 23.85 -11.00 0.16
C PRO A 437 23.38 -12.24 0.93
N VAL A 438 23.26 -12.15 2.26
CA VAL A 438 22.76 -13.26 3.08
C VAL A 438 21.27 -13.49 2.79
N THR A 439 20.93 -14.67 2.30
CA THR A 439 19.55 -15.05 1.94
C THR A 439 18.82 -15.85 3.01
N SER A 440 19.56 -16.51 3.91
CA SER A 440 19.01 -17.36 4.97
C SER A 440 19.10 -16.70 6.34
N LEU A 441 18.00 -16.70 7.10
CA LEU A 441 17.96 -16.15 8.45
C LEU A 441 18.86 -16.94 9.40
N ASN A 442 18.90 -18.27 9.27
CA ASN A 442 19.77 -19.13 10.08
C ASN A 442 21.26 -18.81 9.84
N ALA A 443 21.64 -18.57 8.57
CA ALA A 443 23.00 -18.13 8.25
C ALA A 443 23.32 -16.77 8.89
N LEU A 444 22.36 -15.83 8.89
CA LEU A 444 22.52 -14.53 9.53
C LEU A 444 22.70 -14.64 11.06
N TYR A 445 21.93 -15.51 11.73
CA TYR A 445 22.10 -15.77 13.17
C TYR A 445 23.48 -16.37 13.50
N ARG A 446 23.94 -17.37 12.73
CA ARG A 446 25.28 -17.95 12.94
C ARG A 446 26.40 -16.93 12.77
N GLN A 447 26.26 -15.99 11.82
CA GLN A 447 27.21 -14.88 11.70
C GLN A 447 27.14 -13.95 12.91
N ALA A 448 25.92 -13.61 13.35
CA ALA A 448 25.68 -12.73 14.48
C ALA A 448 26.26 -13.31 15.79
N GLU A 449 26.02 -14.59 16.08
CA GLU A 449 26.56 -15.29 17.25
C GLU A 449 28.09 -15.24 17.31
N LYS A 450 28.75 -15.40 16.16
CA LYS A 450 30.21 -15.29 16.05
C LYS A 450 30.72 -13.86 16.20
N LEU A 451 29.98 -12.86 15.70
CA LEU A 451 30.40 -11.45 15.77
C LEU A 451 30.13 -10.82 17.16
N ASP A 452 29.08 -11.25 17.86
CA ASP A 452 28.61 -10.63 19.10
C ASP A 452 29.70 -10.45 20.18
N PRO A 453 30.60 -11.42 20.44
CA PRO A 453 31.71 -11.22 21.38
C PRO A 453 32.64 -10.07 20.99
N PHE A 454 32.95 -9.91 19.70
CA PHE A 454 33.81 -8.82 19.19
C PHE A 454 33.13 -7.46 19.35
N LEU A 455 31.82 -7.39 19.10
CA LEU A 455 31.07 -6.16 19.30
C LEU A 455 31.02 -5.76 20.78
N LYS A 456 30.84 -6.73 21.69
CA LYS A 456 30.87 -6.48 23.13
C LYS A 456 32.22 -5.93 23.56
N ASP A 457 33.32 -6.60 23.18
CA ASP A 457 34.69 -6.17 23.50
C ASP A 457 34.97 -4.73 23.01
N LYS A 458 34.67 -4.45 21.74
CA LYS A 458 34.80 -3.10 21.17
C LYS A 458 33.93 -2.08 21.90
N THR A 459 32.69 -2.43 22.23
CA THR A 459 31.77 -1.56 23.00
C THR A 459 32.34 -1.23 24.38
N GLN A 460 32.92 -2.21 25.09
CA GLN A 460 33.60 -1.97 26.36
C GLN A 460 34.75 -0.99 26.19
N CYS A 461 35.63 -1.26 25.23
CA CYS A 461 36.79 -0.42 24.95
C CYS A 461 36.38 1.04 24.66
N TRP A 462 35.43 1.26 23.74
CA TRP A 462 34.98 2.61 23.40
C TRP A 462 34.28 3.32 24.56
N SER A 463 33.52 2.59 25.37
CA SER A 463 32.90 3.15 26.57
C SER A 463 33.95 3.59 27.59
N ALA A 464 34.96 2.78 27.88
CA ALA A 464 36.02 3.09 28.83
C ALA A 464 36.86 4.30 28.36
N LEU A 465 37.27 4.32 27.09
CA LEU A 465 38.06 5.41 26.51
C LEU A 465 37.35 6.76 26.52
N SER A 466 36.02 6.75 26.49
CA SER A 466 35.21 7.95 26.26
C SER A 466 34.36 8.33 27.47
N GLY A 467 34.53 7.64 28.61
CA GLY A 467 33.72 7.85 29.80
C GLY A 467 32.24 7.51 29.65
N GLY A 468 31.91 6.60 28.71
CA GLY A 468 30.56 6.11 28.51
C GLY A 468 30.15 5.06 29.55
N PHE A 469 28.85 4.92 29.75
CA PHE A 469 28.23 3.95 30.64
C PHE A 469 27.61 2.80 29.87
N LEU A 470 27.62 1.62 30.50
CA LEU A 470 26.93 0.42 30.04
C LEU A 470 25.81 0.06 31.02
N VAL A 471 24.82 -0.67 30.53
CA VAL A 471 23.68 -1.11 31.36
C VAL A 471 24.14 -2.24 32.28
N SER A 472 23.69 -2.25 33.54
CA SER A 472 24.00 -3.26 34.54
C SER A 472 22.77 -4.11 34.90
N ASN A 473 22.98 -5.33 35.42
CA ASN A 473 21.92 -6.24 35.86
C ASN A 473 21.28 -5.89 37.23
N GLY A 474 21.66 -4.78 37.86
CA GLY A 474 20.95 -4.25 39.04
C GLY A 474 21.56 -4.60 40.39
N GLU A 475 22.62 -5.41 40.44
CA GLU A 475 23.40 -5.72 41.65
C GLU A 475 24.83 -5.19 41.51
N ALA A 476 25.01 -3.97 41.03
CA ALA A 476 26.35 -3.40 40.96
C ALA A 476 26.84 -3.11 42.38
N ALA A 477 27.94 -3.76 42.74
CA ALA A 477 28.71 -3.57 43.97
C ALA A 477 28.81 -2.08 44.33
N GLU A 478 28.60 -1.78 45.61
CA GLU A 478 28.66 -0.44 46.20
C GLU A 478 29.91 0.30 45.68
N GLY A 479 29.71 1.38 44.90
CA GLY A 479 30.79 2.30 44.49
C GLY A 479 30.97 2.60 43.00
N ARG A 480 30.26 1.97 42.06
CA ARG A 480 30.44 2.22 40.60
C ARG A 480 29.17 2.57 39.81
N GLN A 481 28.07 2.82 40.50
CA GLN A 481 26.80 3.17 39.86
C GLN A 481 26.76 4.66 39.50
N HIS A 482 26.11 4.99 38.38
CA HIS A 482 25.83 6.38 38.07
C HIS A 482 24.89 6.98 39.14
N PRO A 483 25.21 8.15 39.74
CA PRO A 483 24.46 8.69 40.89
C PRO A 483 22.96 8.89 40.63
N ARG A 484 22.57 9.16 39.38
CA ARG A 484 21.16 9.39 38.99
C ARG A 484 20.47 8.14 38.41
N SER A 485 21.24 7.13 38.04
CA SER A 485 20.77 6.00 37.25
C SER A 485 21.45 4.69 37.73
N PRO A 486 20.95 4.05 38.80
CA PRO A 486 21.61 2.92 39.46
C PRO A 486 21.81 1.68 38.57
N GLY A 487 21.15 1.62 37.41
CA GLY A 487 21.33 0.59 36.40
C GLY A 487 22.45 0.85 35.39
N LEU A 488 23.28 1.88 35.57
CA LEU A 488 24.39 2.22 34.67
C LEU A 488 25.73 2.09 35.39
N VAL A 489 26.69 1.42 34.73
CA VAL A 489 28.04 1.20 35.24
C VAL A 489 29.06 1.86 34.32
N ARG A 490 30.04 2.54 34.91
CA ARG A 490 31.20 3.06 34.19
C ARG A 490 32.35 2.06 34.28
N LEU A 491 33.03 1.83 33.17
CA LEU A 491 34.23 1.01 33.15
C LEU A 491 35.45 1.89 33.37
N ASP A 492 36.24 1.56 34.39
CA ASP A 492 37.57 2.13 34.55
C ASP A 492 38.53 1.46 33.56
N SER A 493 39.50 2.21 33.05
CA SER A 493 40.40 1.86 31.94
C SER A 493 41.28 0.61 32.17
N ALA A 494 41.11 -0.13 33.26
CA ALA A 494 41.94 -1.25 33.65
C ALA A 494 41.10 -2.45 34.13
N GLY A 495 40.76 -3.35 33.20
CA GLY A 495 40.43 -4.74 33.51
C GLY A 495 39.18 -5.01 34.36
N ALA A 496 38.24 -4.07 34.45
CA ALA A 496 37.02 -4.26 35.22
C ALA A 496 36.25 -5.50 34.73
N GLN A 497 35.99 -6.40 35.67
CA GLN A 497 35.34 -7.69 35.49
C GLN A 497 34.04 -7.54 34.69
N GLN A 498 33.89 -8.30 33.60
CA GLN A 498 32.70 -8.31 32.74
C GLN A 498 31.40 -8.70 33.49
N SER A 499 31.54 -9.27 34.69
CA SER A 499 30.44 -9.68 35.56
C SER A 499 29.61 -8.46 35.97
N GLY A 500 28.36 -8.43 35.50
CA GLY A 500 27.36 -7.42 35.90
C GLY A 500 26.90 -6.49 34.77
N ILE A 501 27.51 -6.53 33.59
CA ILE A 501 27.03 -5.80 32.42
C ILE A 501 25.84 -6.55 31.80
N LYS A 502 24.72 -5.85 31.63
CA LYS A 502 23.53 -6.30 30.91
C LYS A 502 23.72 -6.05 29.42
N TRP A 503 24.29 -7.05 28.74
CA TRP A 503 24.42 -7.02 27.29
C TRP A 503 23.06 -7.12 26.59
N ALA A 504 22.91 -6.41 25.48
CA ALA A 504 21.76 -6.66 24.61
C ALA A 504 21.90 -8.07 24.00
N SER A 505 20.84 -8.86 24.11
CA SER A 505 20.77 -10.15 23.44
C SER A 505 20.69 -9.95 21.93
N LEU A 506 21.04 -11.01 21.19
CA LEU A 506 20.67 -11.09 19.77
C LEU A 506 19.18 -10.81 19.62
N LYS A 507 18.83 -10.21 18.49
CA LYS A 507 17.43 -9.95 18.18
C LYS A 507 16.63 -11.27 18.24
N PRO A 508 15.48 -11.32 18.93
CA PRO A 508 14.65 -12.51 18.93
C PRO A 508 14.16 -12.88 17.52
N ILE A 509 14.12 -14.17 17.20
CA ILE A 509 13.76 -14.71 15.87
C ILE A 509 12.43 -14.14 15.39
N ASN A 510 11.43 -14.15 16.27
CA ASN A 510 10.09 -13.65 15.98
C ASN A 510 10.12 -12.17 15.55
N ARG A 511 10.92 -11.35 16.24
CA ARG A 511 11.10 -9.93 15.92
C ARG A 511 11.93 -9.72 14.66
N ALA A 512 12.87 -10.60 14.36
CA ALA A 512 13.65 -10.57 13.11
C ALA A 512 12.75 -10.87 11.91
N VAL A 513 11.98 -11.96 11.96
CA VAL A 513 11.02 -12.37 10.93
C VAL A 513 10.00 -11.25 10.68
N GLU A 514 9.40 -10.71 11.75
CA GLU A 514 8.48 -9.58 11.61
C GLU A 514 9.09 -8.39 10.88
N LYS A 515 10.32 -7.98 11.24
CA LYS A 515 10.99 -6.84 10.61
C LYS A 515 11.36 -7.12 9.15
N ILE A 516 11.82 -8.34 8.84
CA ILE A 516 12.15 -8.77 7.48
C ILE A 516 10.92 -8.73 6.58
N MET A 517 9.81 -9.32 7.04
CA MET A 517 8.59 -9.41 6.24
C MET A 517 7.89 -8.05 6.12
N ARG A 518 7.92 -7.22 7.17
CA ARG A 518 7.26 -5.91 7.16
C ARG A 518 8.07 -4.86 6.43
N CYS A 519 9.35 -4.71 6.76
CA CYS A 519 10.14 -3.57 6.33
C CYS A 519 10.98 -3.87 5.09
N TYR A 520 11.38 -5.13 4.89
CA TYR A 520 12.39 -5.52 3.90
C TYR A 520 11.89 -6.45 2.80
N GLY A 521 10.58 -6.69 2.75
CA GLY A 521 9.96 -7.46 1.67
C GLY A 521 10.41 -8.92 1.61
N GLY A 522 10.86 -9.49 2.73
CA GLY A 522 11.44 -10.85 2.77
C GLY A 522 12.95 -10.89 2.59
N ASP A 523 13.61 -9.78 2.27
CA ASP A 523 15.06 -9.72 2.07
C ASP A 523 15.79 -9.73 3.43
N VAL A 524 16.29 -10.91 3.81
CA VAL A 524 17.05 -11.14 5.05
C VAL A 524 18.30 -10.26 5.11
N SER A 525 18.94 -9.99 3.97
CA SER A 525 20.19 -9.24 3.94
C SER A 525 20.05 -7.80 4.43
N LEU A 526 18.83 -7.26 4.49
CA LEU A 526 18.58 -5.90 4.96
C LEU A 526 18.45 -5.78 6.49
N LEU A 527 18.47 -6.89 7.22
CA LEU A 527 18.40 -6.91 8.68
C LEU A 527 19.78 -6.65 9.31
N VAL A 528 20.07 -5.37 9.56
CA VAL A 528 21.40 -4.88 10.00
C VAL A 528 21.58 -4.76 11.52
N ASP A 529 20.51 -4.94 12.28
CA ASP A 529 20.47 -4.80 13.74
C ASP A 529 20.21 -6.15 14.43
N MET A 530 20.91 -7.20 13.95
CA MET A 530 20.89 -8.53 14.57
C MET A 530 21.71 -8.56 15.85
N CYS A 531 23.00 -8.18 15.74
CA CYS A 531 23.85 -7.79 16.87
C CYS A 531 23.72 -6.29 17.08
N ARG A 532 23.45 -5.89 18.32
CA ARG A 532 23.35 -4.47 18.65
C ARG A 532 23.80 -4.20 20.07
N GLN A 533 24.43 -3.06 20.32
CA GLN A 533 24.78 -2.60 21.66
C GLN A 533 24.43 -1.12 21.86
N THR A 534 24.53 -0.65 23.11
CA THR A 534 24.24 0.74 23.46
C THR A 534 25.27 1.25 24.45
N ILE A 535 25.79 2.45 24.20
CA ILE A 535 26.61 3.20 25.15
C ILE A 535 25.85 4.47 25.53
N VAL A 536 25.77 4.75 26.84
CA VAL A 536 25.09 5.92 27.39
C VAL A 536 26.12 6.97 27.80
N PHE A 537 25.87 8.25 27.55
CA PHE A 537 26.79 9.35 27.86
C PHE A 537 26.09 10.47 28.62
N ASP A 538 26.77 11.08 29.59
CA ASP A 538 26.21 12.23 30.33
C ASP A 538 26.03 13.47 29.44
N ASP A 539 26.91 13.62 28.44
CA ASP A 539 27.01 14.82 27.63
C ASP A 539 27.43 14.54 26.18
N VAL A 540 27.22 15.55 25.33
CA VAL A 540 27.49 15.47 23.88
C VAL A 540 28.98 15.44 23.56
N LEU A 541 29.83 16.03 24.39
CA LEU A 541 31.28 16.04 24.18
C LEU A 541 31.85 14.63 24.33
N SER A 542 31.50 13.92 25.40
CA SER A 542 31.91 12.53 25.65
C SER A 542 31.42 11.58 24.54
N LEU A 543 30.18 11.76 24.07
CA LEU A 543 29.64 11.03 22.92
C LEU A 543 30.43 11.32 21.63
N THR A 544 30.78 12.59 21.41
CA THR A 544 31.57 13.01 20.23
C THR A 544 32.98 12.43 20.27
N GLU A 545 33.59 12.37 21.46
CA GLU A 545 34.91 11.77 21.65
C GLU A 545 34.88 10.26 21.39
N CYS A 546 33.83 9.57 21.82
CA CYS A 546 33.60 8.17 21.45
C CYS A 546 33.58 7.97 19.94
N LEU A 547 32.87 8.84 19.21
CA LEU A 547 32.81 8.73 17.75
C LEU A 547 34.18 8.99 17.09
N ARG A 548 35.02 9.87 17.66
CA ARG A 548 36.41 10.07 17.21
C ARG A 548 37.28 8.86 17.48
N ASN A 549 37.21 8.30 18.70
CA ASN A 549 37.92 7.08 19.06
C ASN A 549 37.59 5.93 18.11
N MET A 550 36.32 5.76 17.77
CA MET A 550 35.88 4.77 16.78
C MET A 550 36.38 5.06 15.36
N THR A 551 36.52 6.33 14.98
CA THR A 551 37.07 6.73 13.67
C THR A 551 38.56 6.40 13.55
N ASN A 552 39.27 6.41 14.68
CA ASN A 552 40.68 6.04 14.76
C ASN A 552 40.89 4.52 14.96
N ASP A 553 39.81 3.75 15.17
CA ASP A 553 39.88 2.30 15.32
C ASP A 553 40.04 1.63 13.95
N LYS A 554 41.25 1.13 13.68
CA LYS A 554 41.62 0.49 12.41
C LYS A 554 40.80 -0.78 12.10
N ASP A 555 40.19 -1.39 13.12
CA ASP A 555 39.38 -2.61 12.93
C ASP A 555 37.92 -2.28 12.60
N VAL A 556 37.54 -0.99 12.53
CA VAL A 556 36.16 -0.59 12.31
C VAL A 556 35.95 0.06 10.95
N GLN A 557 34.89 -0.38 10.28
CA GLN A 557 34.40 0.24 9.07
C GLN A 557 32.98 0.76 9.29
N PHE A 558 32.80 2.07 9.10
CA PHE A 558 31.48 2.69 9.15
C PHE A 558 30.68 2.37 7.90
N VAL A 559 29.51 1.75 8.10
CA VAL A 559 28.58 1.41 7.02
C VAL A 559 27.46 2.43 6.92
N GLN A 560 26.94 2.96 8.03
CA GLN A 560 25.97 4.06 8.01
C GLN A 560 25.95 4.77 9.36
N ILE A 561 25.78 6.10 9.35
CA ILE A 561 25.54 6.87 10.56
C ILE A 561 24.22 7.61 10.43
N LYS A 562 23.32 7.39 11.40
CA LYS A 562 22.06 8.12 11.54
C LYS A 562 22.12 8.98 12.80
N ASN A 563 22.28 10.28 12.60
CA ASN A 563 22.28 11.26 13.68
C ASN A 563 20.86 11.86 13.86
N THR A 564 20.17 11.45 14.93
CA THR A 564 18.87 12.02 15.33
C THR A 564 18.99 13.10 16.41
N LEU A 565 20.22 13.41 16.85
CA LEU A 565 20.57 14.56 17.68
C LEU A 565 20.86 15.83 16.86
N ARG A 566 20.65 15.83 15.54
CA ARG A 566 20.76 17.07 14.75
C ARG A 566 19.64 18.05 15.11
N HIS A 567 19.95 19.35 15.07
CA HIS A 567 19.03 20.40 15.49
C HIS A 567 17.69 20.39 14.72
N ASN A 568 17.75 20.16 13.42
CA ASN A 568 16.59 20.11 12.51
C ASN A 568 15.97 18.71 12.35
N TYR A 569 16.22 17.78 13.28
CA TYR A 569 15.61 16.46 13.22
C TYR A 569 14.12 16.52 13.53
N ASP A 570 13.29 16.06 12.59
CA ASP A 570 11.86 15.84 12.80
C ASP A 570 11.63 14.63 13.72
N SER A 571 11.31 14.92 14.98
CA SER A 571 11.07 13.93 16.03
C SER A 571 9.74 13.19 15.88
N SER A 572 8.81 13.66 15.03
CA SER A 572 7.52 12.99 14.81
C SER A 572 7.70 11.59 14.23
N ARG A 573 8.79 11.36 13.49
CA ARG A 573 9.12 10.07 12.90
C ARG A 573 9.64 9.04 13.90
N SER A 574 10.26 9.49 14.99
CA SER A 574 10.84 8.61 16.01
C SER A 574 10.06 8.60 17.32
N ALA A 575 8.89 9.25 17.39
CA ALA A 575 8.17 9.47 18.64
C ALA A 575 9.02 10.20 19.70
N GLY A 576 9.89 11.14 19.29
CA GLY A 576 10.78 11.85 20.19
C GLY A 576 12.14 11.20 20.44
N TYR A 577 12.33 9.92 20.13
CA TYR A 577 13.60 9.24 20.40
C TYR A 577 14.77 9.91 19.66
N ARG A 578 15.86 10.16 20.40
CA ARG A 578 17.08 10.81 19.92
C ARG A 578 18.33 10.06 20.37
N HIS A 579 19.24 9.82 19.43
CA HIS A 579 20.51 9.10 19.57
C HIS A 579 21.34 9.22 18.28
N VAL A 580 22.60 8.76 18.32
CA VAL A 580 23.38 8.46 17.12
C VAL A 580 23.40 6.94 16.93
N ALA A 581 22.80 6.44 15.85
CA ALA A 581 22.87 5.03 15.48
C ALA A 581 23.95 4.82 14.42
N LEU A 582 24.82 3.85 14.66
CA LEU A 582 25.94 3.47 13.83
C LEU A 582 25.71 2.05 13.32
N ASN A 583 25.68 1.87 12.00
CA ASN A 583 25.86 0.56 11.40
C ASN A 583 27.34 0.42 11.05
N LEU A 584 28.00 -0.59 11.61
CA LEU A 584 29.44 -0.79 11.48
C LEU A 584 29.79 -2.26 11.21
N ARG A 585 31.01 -2.47 10.70
CA ARG A 585 31.66 -3.77 10.57
C ARG A 585 32.92 -3.79 11.41
N ILE A 586 33.24 -4.95 11.94
CA ILE A 586 34.49 -5.20 12.66
C ILE A 586 35.35 -6.08 11.75
N ASP A 587 36.34 -5.46 11.12
CA ASP A 587 37.26 -6.08 10.17
C ASP A 587 38.66 -6.17 10.78
N ASN A 588 38.87 -7.21 11.60
CA ASN A 588 40.18 -7.58 12.10
C ASN A 588 40.55 -8.98 11.59
N GLU A 589 41.75 -9.45 11.92
CA GLU A 589 42.22 -10.77 11.47
C GLU A 589 41.30 -11.91 11.92
N GLU A 590 40.79 -11.84 13.15
CA GLU A 590 39.97 -12.89 13.74
C GLU A 590 38.57 -12.93 13.12
N THR A 591 37.91 -11.78 12.92
CA THR A 591 36.61 -11.73 12.26
C THR A 591 36.70 -12.17 10.79
N ARG A 592 37.81 -11.88 10.11
CA ARG A 592 38.11 -12.41 8.76
C ARG A 592 38.29 -13.93 8.77
N ARG A 593 39.03 -14.47 9.73
CA ARG A 593 39.21 -15.93 9.91
C ARG A 593 37.88 -16.64 10.10
N LEU A 594 36.99 -16.05 10.90
CA LEU A 594 35.64 -16.56 11.15
C LEU A 594 34.64 -16.32 10.00
N GLY A 595 35.00 -15.49 9.01
CA GLY A 595 34.16 -15.12 7.87
C GLY A 595 32.97 -14.23 8.25
N VAL A 596 33.13 -13.38 9.28
CA VAL A 596 32.10 -12.45 9.78
C VAL A 596 32.54 -10.98 9.74
N ASP A 597 33.69 -10.68 9.16
CA ASP A 597 34.21 -9.31 8.93
C ASP A 597 33.24 -8.42 8.14
N ARG A 598 32.37 -9.02 7.33
CA ARG A 598 31.37 -8.31 6.51
C ARG A 598 30.01 -8.17 7.17
N HIS A 599 29.80 -8.79 8.33
CA HIS A 599 28.54 -8.72 9.06
C HIS A 599 28.37 -7.31 9.66
N VAL A 600 27.21 -6.73 9.40
CA VAL A 600 26.86 -5.40 9.89
C VAL A 600 26.20 -5.54 11.25
N CYS A 601 26.66 -4.74 12.22
CA CYS A 601 26.06 -4.63 13.54
C CYS A 601 25.68 -3.17 13.84
N GLU A 602 24.80 -2.98 14.83
CA GLU A 602 24.29 -1.67 15.23
C GLU A 602 24.87 -1.23 16.58
N LEU A 603 25.44 -0.04 16.67
CA LEU A 603 25.80 0.60 17.95
C LEU A 603 24.98 1.88 18.12
N GLN A 604 24.31 2.01 19.26
CA GLN A 604 23.55 3.21 19.62
C GLN A 604 24.32 4.01 20.66
N LEU A 605 24.59 5.29 20.36
CA LEU A 605 25.14 6.24 21.31
C LEU A 605 24.00 7.15 21.79
N VAL A 606 23.68 7.07 23.08
CA VAL A 606 22.49 7.69 23.68
C VAL A 606 22.93 8.65 24.79
N LEU A 607 22.32 9.82 24.87
CA LEU A 607 22.55 10.72 26.01
C LEU A 607 21.73 10.25 27.21
N LEU A 608 22.28 10.35 28.41
CA LEU A 608 21.68 9.88 29.65
C LEU A 608 20.26 10.42 29.83
N GLN A 609 20.06 11.71 29.57
CA GLN A 609 18.77 12.37 29.71
C GLN A 609 17.70 11.75 28.80
N PHE A 610 18.07 11.24 27.62
CA PHE A 610 17.15 10.51 26.72
C PHE A 610 16.99 9.05 27.08
N TYR A 611 18.04 8.43 27.64
CA TYR A 611 17.99 7.06 28.13
C TYR A 611 17.02 6.94 29.32
N GLU A 612 17.07 7.88 30.27
CA GLU A 612 16.20 7.91 31.46
C GLU A 612 14.71 8.08 31.12
N LEU A 613 14.38 8.74 30.01
CA LEU A 613 12.99 8.85 29.53
C LEU A 613 12.44 7.52 28.98
N LYS A 614 13.30 6.56 28.67
CA LYS A 614 12.89 5.27 28.10
C LYS A 614 12.27 4.40 29.18
N SER A 615 10.95 4.24 29.12
CA SER A 615 10.22 3.28 29.94
C SER A 615 9.77 2.07 29.10
N ASP A 616 9.57 0.91 29.74
CA ASP A 616 9.05 -0.28 29.06
C ASP A 616 7.64 -0.06 28.47
N LYS A 617 6.81 0.74 29.16
CA LYS A 617 5.49 1.13 28.65
C LYS A 617 5.61 2.05 27.43
N GLY A 618 6.47 3.07 27.49
CA GLY A 618 6.74 3.96 26.35
C GLY A 618 7.36 3.22 25.17
N HIS A 619 8.23 2.25 25.42
CA HIS A 619 8.83 1.42 24.37
C HIS A 619 7.77 0.56 23.66
N ARG A 620 6.82 -0.02 24.39
CA ARG A 620 5.69 -0.77 23.80
C ARG A 620 4.80 0.12 22.94
N ARG A 621 4.45 1.32 23.41
CA ARG A 621 3.68 2.31 22.62
C ARG A 621 4.44 2.73 21.37
N TYR A 622 5.74 2.99 21.48
CA TYR A 622 6.60 3.29 20.34
C TYR A 622 6.62 2.15 19.31
N ILE A 623 6.77 0.90 19.75
CA ILE A 623 6.72 -0.26 18.85
C ILE A 623 5.37 -0.32 18.13
N HIS A 624 4.26 -0.09 18.85
CA HIS A 624 2.93 -0.06 18.25
C HIS A 624 2.81 1.04 17.19
N PHE A 625 3.17 2.28 17.53
CA PHE A 625 3.20 3.40 16.60
C PHE A 625 4.07 3.13 15.37
N ARG A 626 5.31 2.66 15.56
CA ARG A 626 6.23 2.34 14.46
C ARG A 626 5.66 1.25 13.55
N ASN A 627 5.04 0.21 14.13
CA ASN A 627 4.36 -0.83 13.36
C ASN A 627 3.17 -0.28 12.57
N THR A 628 2.51 0.79 13.02
CA THR A 628 1.51 1.49 12.19
C THR A 628 2.15 2.28 11.05
N MET A 629 3.44 2.58 11.07
CA MET A 629 4.12 3.30 9.98
C MET A 629 4.70 2.38 8.91
N GLY A 630 4.74 1.06 9.16
CA GLY A 630 5.44 0.12 8.29
C GLY A 630 6.96 0.16 8.42
N GLU A 631 7.47 0.73 9.52
CA GLU A 631 8.91 0.88 9.82
C GLU A 631 9.45 -0.15 10.83
#